data_AF-A0A259K5I5-F1
#
_entry.id   AF-A0A259K5I5-F1
#
_cell.length_a   1.000
_cell.length_b   1.000
_cell.length_c   1.000
_cell.angle_alpha   90.00
_cell.angle_beta   90.00
_cell.angle_gamma   90.00
#
_symmetry.space_group_name_H-M   'P 1'
#
loop_
_entity.id
_entity.type
_entity.pdbx_description
1 polymer ?
#
loop_
_entity_poly.entity_id
_entity_poly.type
_entity_poly.pdbx_seq_one_letter_code
_entity_poly.pdbx_strand_id
1 'polypeptide(L)'
;MLRGLNPDIPRQALGEIIARLKARDIPVLLAGMRASTNMDSAYRREFDSIYPDLAAQYGLPLYPFFLDGIVGDRSLNLPDGLHPTAQGVARIVSGMLPQVEAFIAKIGGQKPAGVQ
;
A
#
# COMPACT_ATOMS: atom_id res chain seq x y z
N MET A 1 -9.22 12.38 5.87
CA MET A 1 -8.91 12.78 4.48
C MET A 1 -7.43 13.11 4.37
N LEU A 2 -6.75 12.59 3.33
CA LEU A 2 -5.38 12.98 2.98
C LEU A 2 -5.33 14.51 2.87
N ARG A 3 -4.36 15.16 3.51
CA ARG A 3 -4.30 16.61 3.71
C ARG A 3 -4.04 17.42 2.42
N GLY A 4 -4.18 16.81 1.23
CA GLY A 4 -3.87 17.43 -0.06
C GLY A 4 -2.42 17.91 -0.16
N LEU A 5 -1.49 17.24 0.53
CA LEU A 5 -0.08 17.60 0.49
C LEU A 5 0.48 17.35 -0.92
N ASN A 6 1.47 18.15 -1.32
CA ASN A 6 2.22 17.89 -2.54
C ASN A 6 2.64 16.39 -2.60
N PRO A 7 2.28 15.63 -3.65
CA PRO A 7 2.61 14.21 -3.79
C PRO A 7 4.11 13.86 -3.70
N ASP A 8 5.01 14.82 -3.93
CA ASP A 8 6.46 14.64 -3.71
C ASP A 8 6.79 14.33 -2.24
N ILE A 9 6.04 14.89 -1.29
CA ILE A 9 6.25 14.67 0.15
C ILE A 9 6.04 13.19 0.52
N PRO A 10 4.87 12.56 0.27
CA PRO A 10 4.70 11.14 0.54
C PRO A 10 5.59 10.27 -0.34
N ARG A 11 5.92 10.67 -1.58
CA ARG A 11 6.87 9.94 -2.43
C ARG A 11 8.24 9.83 -1.77
N GLN A 12 8.80 10.95 -1.32
CA GLN A 12 10.09 10.97 -0.64
C GLN A 12 10.02 10.18 0.68
N ALA A 13 8.99 10.42 1.50
CA ALA A 13 8.85 9.75 2.79
C ALA A 13 8.76 8.22 2.64
N LEU A 14 7.96 7.73 1.69
CA LEU A 14 7.85 6.30 1.40
C LEU A 14 9.16 5.73 0.86
N GLY A 15 9.84 6.43 -0.05
CA GLY A 15 11.16 6.04 -0.54
C GLY A 15 12.19 5.90 0.58
N GLU A 16 12.23 6.85 1.52
CA GLU A 16 13.11 6.78 2.69
C GLU A 16 12.78 5.60 3.61
N ILE A 17 11.48 5.33 3.87
CA ILE A 17 11.05 4.17 4.65
C ILE A 17 11.52 2.87 3.99
N ILE A 18 11.27 2.72 2.69
CA ILE A 18 11.66 1.54 1.92
C ILE A 18 13.19 1.36 1.96
N ALA A 19 13.95 2.43 1.71
CA ALA A 19 15.41 2.38 1.75
C ALA A 19 15.95 1.93 3.11
N ARG A 20 15.39 2.45 4.21
CA ARG A 20 15.78 2.07 5.58
C ARG A 20 15.45 0.62 5.91
N LEU A 21 14.32 0.09 5.42
CA LEU A 21 13.94 -1.31 5.60
C LEU A 21 14.87 -2.24 4.82
N LYS A 22 15.14 -1.92 3.54
CA LYS A 22 16.05 -2.71 2.69
C LYS A 22 17.49 -2.71 3.23
N ALA A 23 17.96 -1.59 3.76
CA ALA A 23 19.30 -1.50 4.38
C ALA A 23 19.46 -2.39 5.63
N ARG A 24 18.36 -2.93 6.17
CA ARG A 24 18.34 -3.86 7.32
C ARG A 24 17.92 -5.27 6.90
N ASP A 25 17.92 -5.55 5.58
CA ASP A 25 17.48 -6.82 5.01
C ASP A 25 16.05 -7.21 5.41
N ILE A 26 15.18 -6.23 5.67
CA ILE A 26 13.77 -6.46 5.97
C ILE A 26 13.00 -6.53 4.65
N PRO A 27 12.34 -7.66 4.33
CA PRO A 27 11.51 -7.77 3.13
C PRO A 27 10.32 -6.80 3.18
N VAL A 28 9.98 -6.19 2.04
CA VAL A 28 8.86 -5.24 1.92
C VAL A 28 7.86 -5.71 0.87
N LEU A 29 6.58 -5.78 1.27
CA LEU A 29 5.43 -5.82 0.37
C LEU A 29 4.77 -4.43 0.41
N LEU A 30 4.75 -3.74 -0.73
CA LEU A 30 4.18 -2.40 -0.80
C LEU A 30 2.67 -2.48 -1.04
N ALA A 31 1.88 -1.87 -0.15
CA ALA A 31 0.44 -1.71 -0.33
C ALA A 31 0.14 -0.34 -0.97
N GLY A 32 -0.42 -0.38 -2.16
CA GLY A 32 -0.75 0.79 -2.97
C GLY A 32 -1.97 1.55 -2.47
N MET A 33 -1.98 2.87 -2.67
CA MET A 33 -3.14 3.72 -2.45
C MET A 33 -3.44 4.53 -3.70
N ARG A 34 -4.65 5.07 -3.76
CA ARG A 34 -5.07 6.04 -4.77
C ARG A 34 -5.52 7.33 -4.11
N ALA A 35 -5.36 8.42 -4.83
CA ALA A 35 -5.86 9.72 -4.39
C ALA A 35 -7.38 9.71 -4.28
N SER A 36 -7.88 10.52 -3.34
CA SER A 36 -9.31 10.68 -3.13
C SER A 36 -9.98 11.28 -4.38
N THR A 37 -11.24 10.90 -4.62
CA THR A 37 -12.00 11.30 -5.81
C THR A 37 -12.30 12.79 -5.88
N ASN A 38 -12.20 13.50 -4.74
CA ASN A 38 -12.37 14.94 -4.66
C ASN A 38 -11.12 15.74 -5.09
N MET A 39 -10.01 15.08 -5.41
CA MET A 39 -8.81 15.73 -5.95
C MET A 39 -8.89 15.88 -7.46
N ASP A 40 -8.22 16.89 -8.00
CA ASP A 40 -8.18 17.11 -9.45
C ASP A 40 -7.39 16.01 -10.18
N SER A 41 -7.52 15.99 -11.52
CA SER A 41 -6.92 14.94 -12.33
C SER A 41 -5.38 14.97 -12.32
N ALA A 42 -4.75 16.13 -12.12
CA ALA A 42 -3.30 16.26 -12.11
C ALA A 42 -2.73 15.65 -10.83
N TYR A 43 -3.28 16.04 -9.69
CA TYR A 43 -2.94 15.47 -8.39
C TYR A 43 -3.13 13.96 -8.37
N ARG A 44 -4.27 13.47 -8.89
CA ARG A 44 -4.55 12.02 -8.92
C ARG A 44 -3.52 11.25 -9.73
N ARG A 45 -3.14 11.74 -10.92
CA ARG A 45 -2.10 11.10 -11.74
C ARG A 45 -0.77 11.02 -11.01
N GLU A 46 -0.37 12.10 -10.34
CA GLU A 46 0.92 12.19 -9.65
C GLU A 46 0.97 11.35 -8.37
N PHE A 47 -0.11 11.35 -7.58
CA PHE A 47 -0.20 10.54 -6.38
C PHE A 47 -0.32 9.05 -6.70
N ASP A 48 -1.16 8.68 -7.67
CA ASP A 48 -1.39 7.28 -8.03
C ASP A 48 -0.12 6.63 -8.63
N SER A 49 0.80 7.41 -9.21
CA SER A 49 2.07 6.88 -9.73
C SER A 49 3.12 6.57 -8.64
N ILE A 50 3.00 7.16 -7.43
CA ILE A 50 3.97 6.97 -6.34
C ILE A 50 4.25 5.48 -6.08
N TYR A 51 3.19 4.70 -5.93
CA TYR A 51 3.28 3.30 -5.53
C TYR A 51 3.89 2.39 -6.61
N PRO A 52 3.42 2.39 -7.88
CA PRO A 52 4.06 1.61 -8.94
C PRO A 52 5.50 2.06 -9.22
N ASP A 53 5.79 3.37 -9.17
CA ASP A 53 7.15 3.88 -9.39
C ASP A 53 8.12 3.39 -8.31
N LEU A 54 7.74 3.50 -7.03
CA LEU A 54 8.57 3.02 -5.91
C LEU A 54 8.71 1.49 -5.94
N ALA A 55 7.65 0.75 -6.28
CA ALA A 55 7.74 -0.70 -6.42
C ALA A 55 8.75 -1.09 -7.51
N ALA A 56 8.70 -0.43 -8.67
CA ALA A 56 9.64 -0.65 -9.76
C ALA A 56 11.09 -0.26 -9.37
N GLN A 57 11.28 0.92 -8.79
CA GLN A 57 12.58 1.45 -8.39
C GLN A 57 13.30 0.53 -7.38
N TYR A 58 12.57 -0.02 -6.41
CA TYR A 58 13.14 -0.83 -5.34
C TYR A 58 12.97 -2.34 -5.55
N GLY A 59 12.37 -2.77 -6.66
CA GLY A 59 12.11 -4.18 -6.99
C GLY A 59 11.19 -4.87 -5.98
N LEU A 60 10.11 -4.19 -5.57
CA LEU A 60 9.17 -4.68 -4.55
C LEU A 60 7.95 -5.35 -5.17
N PRO A 61 7.39 -6.40 -4.54
CA PRO A 61 6.02 -6.79 -4.82
C PRO A 61 5.06 -5.67 -4.40
N LEU A 62 4.02 -5.47 -5.21
CA LEU A 62 3.02 -4.41 -5.05
C LEU A 62 1.61 -5.01 -4.99
N TYR A 63 0.88 -4.74 -3.89
CA TYR A 63 -0.57 -4.87 -3.86
C TYR A 63 -1.17 -3.56 -4.40
N PRO A 64 -1.74 -3.52 -5.62
CA PRO A 64 -1.92 -2.26 -6.36
C PRO A 64 -2.83 -1.24 -5.70
N PHE A 65 -3.87 -1.69 -4.99
CA PHE A 65 -4.76 -0.79 -4.27
C PHE A 65 -5.34 -1.45 -3.02
N PHE A 66 -5.01 -0.90 -1.85
CA PHE A 66 -5.38 -1.45 -0.55
C PHE A 66 -6.89 -1.52 -0.33
N LEU A 67 -7.61 -0.50 -0.80
CA LEU A 67 -9.07 -0.35 -0.62
C LEU A 67 -9.86 -0.89 -1.83
N ASP A 68 -9.27 -1.75 -2.65
CA ASP A 68 -9.98 -2.33 -3.78
C ASP A 68 -11.20 -3.15 -3.33
N GLY A 69 -12.32 -2.97 -4.03
CA GLY A 69 -13.59 -3.63 -3.70
C GLY A 69 -14.34 -3.10 -2.47
N ILE A 70 -13.91 -1.99 -1.84
CA ILE A 70 -14.66 -1.34 -0.74
C ILE A 70 -15.00 0.13 -1.00
N VAL A 71 -14.27 0.82 -1.87
CA VAL A 71 -14.52 2.24 -2.15
C VAL A 71 -15.89 2.42 -2.80
N GLY A 72 -16.71 3.30 -2.22
CA GLY A 72 -18.05 3.62 -2.71
C GLY A 72 -19.17 2.72 -2.19
N ASP A 73 -18.85 1.62 -1.50
CA ASP A 73 -19.84 0.77 -0.85
C ASP A 73 -20.14 1.26 0.58
N ARG A 74 -21.34 1.82 0.77
CA ARG A 74 -21.76 2.33 2.09
C ARG A 74 -21.93 1.24 3.15
N SER A 75 -22.16 -0.01 2.77
CA SER A 75 -22.29 -1.11 3.73
C SER A 75 -20.93 -1.55 4.29
N LEU A 76 -19.86 -1.32 3.51
CA LEU A 76 -18.49 -1.68 3.85
C LEU A 76 -17.71 -0.52 4.50
N ASN A 77 -18.30 0.67 4.60
CA ASN A 77 -17.70 1.83 5.24
C ASN A 77 -18.53 2.32 6.44
N LEU A 78 -17.88 2.95 7.41
CA LEU A 78 -18.48 3.66 8.52
C LEU A 78 -19.37 4.81 7.99
N PRO A 79 -20.22 5.43 8.83
CA PRO A 79 -21.10 6.51 8.40
C PRO A 79 -20.40 7.71 7.73
N ASP A 80 -19.10 7.87 7.93
CA ASP A 80 -18.28 8.88 7.24
C ASP A 80 -17.97 8.56 5.77
N GLY A 81 -18.22 7.32 5.34
CA GLY A 81 -17.96 6.84 3.97
C GLY A 81 -16.48 6.67 3.63
N LEU A 82 -15.58 6.73 4.60
CA LEU A 82 -14.12 6.72 4.39
C LEU A 82 -13.43 5.54 5.06
N HIS A 83 -13.88 5.17 6.26
CA HIS A 83 -13.22 4.15 7.06
C HIS A 83 -13.97 2.82 6.93
N PRO A 84 -13.28 1.68 6.73
CA PRO A 84 -13.97 0.40 6.60
C PRO A 84 -14.70 -0.02 7.88
N THR A 85 -15.88 -0.65 7.74
CA THR A 85 -16.50 -1.43 8.83
C THR A 85 -15.72 -2.73 9.07
N ALA A 86 -16.11 -3.51 10.08
CA ALA A 86 -15.57 -4.86 10.26
C ALA A 86 -15.74 -5.75 9.00
N GLN A 87 -16.86 -5.60 8.28
CA GLN A 87 -17.09 -6.31 7.02
C GLN A 87 -16.20 -5.75 5.89
N GLY A 88 -16.00 -4.43 5.85
CA GLY A 88 -15.05 -3.81 4.93
C GLY A 88 -13.61 -4.29 5.15
N VAL A 89 -13.17 -4.40 6.42
CA VAL A 89 -11.88 -5.00 6.75
C VAL A 89 -11.80 -6.45 6.28
N ALA A 90 -12.84 -7.27 6.50
CA ALA A 90 -12.88 -8.64 6.01
C ALA A 90 -12.73 -8.71 4.47
N ARG A 91 -13.34 -7.77 3.73
CA ARG A 91 -13.19 -7.66 2.28
C ARG A 91 -11.77 -7.31 1.85
N ILE A 92 -11.12 -6.37 2.54
CA ILE A 92 -9.70 -6.01 2.31
C ILE A 92 -8.81 -7.23 2.55
N VAL A 93 -8.98 -7.91 3.69
CA VAL A 93 -8.20 -9.10 4.06
C VAL A 93 -8.37 -10.19 3.00
N SER A 94 -9.60 -10.48 2.57
CA SER A 94 -9.86 -11.47 1.52
C SER A 94 -9.14 -11.14 0.20
N GLY A 95 -8.96 -9.87 -0.15
CA GLY A 95 -8.23 -9.46 -1.34
C GLY A 95 -6.71 -9.54 -1.20
N MET A 96 -6.18 -9.11 -0.06
CA MET A 96 -4.73 -8.99 0.16
C MET A 96 -4.07 -10.29 0.61
N LEU A 97 -4.82 -11.16 1.32
CA LEU A 97 -4.28 -12.37 1.96
C LEU A 97 -3.49 -13.28 1.00
N PRO A 98 -3.95 -13.60 -0.22
CA PRO A 98 -3.18 -14.48 -1.11
C PRO A 98 -1.79 -13.93 -1.47
N GLN A 99 -1.67 -12.60 -1.62
CA GLN A 99 -0.38 -11.97 -1.89
C GLN A 99 0.52 -11.95 -0.65
N VAL A 100 -0.06 -11.74 0.53
CA VAL A 100 0.68 -11.80 1.81
C VAL A 100 1.21 -13.21 2.05
N GLU A 101 0.39 -14.24 1.85
CA GLU A 101 0.81 -15.64 1.98
C GLU A 101 1.91 -16.00 0.98
N ALA A 102 1.76 -15.61 -0.29
CA ALA A 102 2.79 -15.83 -1.31
C ALA A 102 4.09 -15.09 -0.97
N PHE A 103 3.99 -13.87 -0.44
CA PHE A 103 5.15 -13.08 0.00
C PHE A 103 5.85 -13.75 1.18
N ILE A 104 5.10 -14.19 2.21
CA ILE A 104 5.63 -14.91 3.37
C ILE A 104 6.30 -16.23 2.95
N ALA A 105 5.69 -17.00 2.05
CA ALA A 105 6.29 -18.23 1.54
C ALA A 105 7.63 -17.97 0.84
N LYS A 106 7.72 -16.89 0.04
CA LYS A 106 8.95 -16.49 -0.65
C LYS A 106 10.06 -16.09 0.31
N ILE A 107 9.74 -15.34 1.38
CA ILE A 107 10.74 -14.92 2.38
C ILE A 107 11.06 -16.03 3.39
N GLY A 108 10.12 -16.93 3.71
CA GLY A 108 10.35 -18.07 4.60
C GLY A 108 11.31 -19.11 4.02
N GLY A 109 11.40 -19.18 2.68
CA GLY A 109 12.47 -19.89 1.97
C GLY A 109 13.82 -19.18 1.99
N GLN A 110 13.86 -17.88 2.33
CA GLN A 110 15.07 -17.10 2.55
C GLN A 110 15.37 -17.07 4.05
N LYS A 111 16.14 -18.06 4.55
CA LYS A 111 16.64 -18.04 5.94
C LYS A 111 17.20 -16.64 6.25
N PRO A 112 16.80 -15.99 7.36
CA PRO A 112 17.37 -14.70 7.73
C PRO A 112 18.88 -14.85 7.88
N ALA A 113 19.63 -13.94 7.25
CA ALA A 113 21.07 -13.89 7.38
C ALA A 113 21.42 -13.53 8.83
N GLY A 114 21.81 -14.55 9.60
CA GLY A 114 22.58 -14.48 10.83
C GLY A 114 22.17 -13.43 11.86
N VAL A 115 21.46 -13.86 12.90
CA VAL A 115 21.78 -13.39 14.25
C VAL A 115 22.53 -14.55 14.90
N GLN A 116 23.84 -14.36 15.06
CA GLN A 116 24.68 -15.15 15.98
C GLN A 116 24.39 -14.69 17.41
#